data_AF-A0A928BP62-F1
#
_entry.id   AF-A0A928BP62-F1
#
_cell.length_a   1.000
_cell.length_b   1.000
_cell.length_c   1.000
_cell.angle_alpha   90.00
_cell.angle_beta   90.00
_cell.angle_gamma   90.00
#
_symmetry.space_group_name_H-M   'P 1'
#
loop_
_entity.id
_entity.type
_entity.pdbx_description
1 polymer ?
#
loop_
_entity_poly.entity_id
_entity_poly.type
_entity_poly.pdbx_seq_one_letter_code
_entity_poly.pdbx_strand_id
1 'polypeptide(L)'
;MRKYTRQSIFPNITDISNPFWHLESDGFWHLHYLGEELSKTHTPSKKWLKENVRYASFDDDLWMLLQNQVMRQRLRDYIIEHKLSDDHEGWGTMVAEALGSLTTLLLFAA
;
A
#
# COMPACT_ATOMS: atom_id res chain seq x y z
N MET A 1 4.23 -8.84 -7.24
CA MET A 1 3.37 -9.09 -6.06
C MET A 1 3.40 -10.53 -5.56
N ARG A 2 3.47 -11.55 -6.42
CA ARG A 2 3.51 -12.98 -5.99
C ARG A 2 4.59 -13.36 -4.96
N LYS A 3 5.68 -12.60 -4.89
CA LYS A 3 6.81 -12.84 -3.97
C LYS A 3 6.55 -12.49 -2.50
N TYR A 4 5.43 -11.81 -2.20
CA TYR A 4 5.04 -11.43 -0.83
C TYR A 4 3.81 -12.21 -0.33
N THR A 5 3.20 -13.02 -1.19
CA THR A 5 2.03 -13.85 -0.88
C THR A 5 2.45 -15.27 -0.51
N ARG A 6 3.28 -15.45 0.51
CA ARG A 6 3.55 -16.79 1.04
C ARG A 6 2.78 -16.97 2.34
N GLN A 7 1.78 -17.86 2.28
CA GLN A 7 0.93 -18.33 3.38
C GLN A 7 0.08 -17.26 4.07
N SER A 8 -0.85 -16.64 3.33
CA SER A 8 -1.99 -16.04 4.02
C SER A 8 -2.77 -17.17 4.71
N ILE A 9 -2.91 -17.11 6.04
CA ILE A 9 -3.92 -17.88 6.79
C ILE A 9 -5.35 -17.63 6.28
N PHE A 10 -5.53 -16.58 5.47
CA PHE A 10 -6.75 -16.34 4.71
C PHE A 10 -6.84 -17.29 3.51
N PRO A 11 -7.90 -18.12 3.42
CA PRO A 11 -8.07 -19.13 2.38
C PRO A 11 -8.25 -18.55 0.97
N ASN A 12 -8.53 -17.25 0.87
CA ASN A 12 -8.67 -16.53 -0.38
C ASN A 12 -7.73 -15.32 -0.40
N ILE A 13 -7.07 -15.11 -1.54
CA ILE A 13 -6.36 -13.86 -1.81
C ILE A 13 -7.39 -12.73 -1.75
N THR A 14 -7.21 -11.80 -0.82
CA THR A 14 -8.06 -10.61 -0.72
C THR A 14 -7.84 -9.75 -1.97
N ASP A 15 -8.93 -9.38 -2.66
CA ASP A 15 -8.82 -8.49 -3.83
C ASP A 15 -8.28 -7.14 -3.40
N ILE A 16 -7.34 -6.57 -4.18
CA ILE A 16 -6.75 -5.26 -3.92
C ILE A 16 -7.80 -4.14 -3.83
N SER A 17 -9.00 -4.33 -4.39
CA SER A 17 -10.12 -3.41 -4.22
C SER A 17 -10.53 -3.21 -2.77
N ASN A 18 -10.34 -4.23 -1.91
CA ASN A 18 -10.70 -4.14 -0.50
C ASN A 18 -9.80 -3.16 0.26
N PRO A 19 -8.47 -3.31 0.32
CA PRO A 19 -7.62 -2.32 0.97
C PRO A 19 -7.71 -0.96 0.27
N PHE A 20 -7.85 -0.90 -1.06
CA PHE A 20 -8.04 0.38 -1.77
C PHE A 20 -9.26 1.17 -1.26
N TRP A 21 -10.37 0.49 -0.95
CA TRP A 21 -11.57 1.11 -0.39
C TRP A 21 -11.43 1.39 1.11
N HIS A 22 -10.99 0.39 1.88
CA HIS A 22 -11.02 0.46 3.34
C HIS A 22 -9.95 1.37 3.95
N LEU A 23 -8.85 1.65 3.25
CA LEU A 23 -7.85 2.62 3.73
C LEU A 23 -8.44 4.02 3.98
N GLU A 24 -9.55 4.35 3.31
CA GLU A 24 -10.21 5.65 3.49
C GLU A 24 -10.72 5.86 4.93
N SER A 25 -11.09 4.80 5.66
CA SER A 25 -11.52 4.94 7.06
C SER A 25 -10.39 5.34 8.02
N ASP A 26 -9.14 5.15 7.62
CA ASP A 26 -7.97 5.48 8.44
C ASP A 26 -7.61 6.97 8.36
N GLY A 27 -8.26 7.74 7.48
CA GLY A 27 -8.16 9.20 7.40
C GLY A 27 -7.00 9.75 6.58
N PHE A 28 -5.97 8.96 6.31
CA PHE A 28 -4.80 9.37 5.50
C PHE A 28 -4.92 9.05 4.01
N TRP A 29 -6.01 8.39 3.59
CA TRP A 29 -6.27 7.96 2.22
C TRP A 29 -7.59 8.57 1.77
N HIS A 30 -7.58 9.25 0.63
CA HIS A 30 -8.74 9.98 0.13
C HIS A 30 -9.14 9.47 -1.25
N LEU A 31 -10.38 9.00 -1.38
CA LEU A 31 -10.94 8.61 -2.67
C LEU A 31 -11.60 9.81 -3.33
N HIS A 32 -11.23 10.06 -4.59
CA HIS A 32 -11.78 11.17 -5.36
C HIS A 32 -12.84 10.63 -6.32
N TYR A 33 -14.10 10.85 -6.00
CA TYR A 33 -15.24 10.35 -6.76
C TYR A 33 -15.52 11.19 -8.02
N LEU A 34 -16.07 10.56 -9.06
CA LEU A 34 -16.57 11.22 -10.26
C LEU A 34 -17.97 11.84 -10.05
N GLY A 35 -18.62 11.54 -8.94
CA GLY A 35 -19.96 12.00 -8.57
C GLY A 35 -20.14 12.07 -7.06
N GLU A 36 -21.36 11.86 -6.57
CA GLU A 36 -21.66 11.89 -5.13
C GLU A 36 -20.94 10.79 -4.36
N GLU A 37 -20.53 11.12 -3.13
CA GLU A 37 -19.91 10.18 -2.20
C GLU A 37 -20.91 9.10 -1.80
N LEU A 38 -20.46 7.86 -1.80
CA LEU A 38 -21.28 6.72 -1.40
C LEU A 38 -21.45 6.71 0.13
N SER A 39 -22.64 6.35 0.62
CA SER A 39 -22.78 6.00 2.03
C SER A 39 -21.89 4.78 2.33
N LYS A 40 -21.00 4.88 3.32
CA LYS A 40 -19.98 3.86 3.64
C LYS A 40 -20.52 2.62 4.36
N THR A 41 -21.79 2.31 4.20
CA THR A 41 -22.50 1.23 4.90
C THR A 41 -22.06 -0.16 4.42
N HIS A 42 -21.58 -0.28 3.18
CA HIS A 42 -21.16 -1.54 2.56
C HIS A 42 -19.92 -1.36 1.69
N THR A 43 -19.09 -2.41 1.57
CA THR A 43 -17.96 -2.45 0.64
C THR A 43 -18.47 -2.52 -0.81
N PRO A 44 -18.14 -1.56 -1.69
CA PRO A 44 -18.59 -1.56 -3.07
C PRO A 44 -17.89 -2.64 -3.90
N SER A 45 -18.51 -3.00 -5.02
CA SER A 45 -17.88 -3.93 -5.96
C SER A 45 -16.68 -3.30 -6.67
N LYS A 46 -15.73 -4.13 -7.11
CA LYS A 46 -14.59 -3.69 -7.94
C LYS A 46 -15.00 -2.95 -9.22
N LYS A 47 -16.12 -3.37 -9.84
CA LYS A 47 -16.67 -2.70 -11.03
C LYS A 47 -17.09 -1.27 -10.68
N TRP A 48 -17.84 -1.12 -9.59
CA TRP A 48 -18.29 0.18 -9.12
C TRP A 48 -17.12 1.13 -8.84
N LEU A 49 -16.07 0.65 -8.14
CA LEU A 49 -14.87 1.46 -7.87
C LEU A 49 -14.22 1.99 -9.15
N LYS A 50 -14.10 1.15 -10.19
CA LYS A 50 -13.53 1.58 -11.47
C LYS A 50 -14.36 2.62 -12.20
N GLU A 51 -15.68 2.56 -12.05
CA GLU A 51 -16.62 3.44 -12.76
C GLU A 51 -16.84 4.76 -12.03
N ASN A 52 -16.59 4.82 -10.71
CA ASN A 52 -16.98 5.95 -9.87
C ASN A 52 -15.83 6.61 -9.11
N VAL A 53 -14.67 5.95 -8.97
CA VAL A 53 -13.48 6.55 -8.35
C VAL A 53 -12.51 6.98 -9.45
N ARG A 54 -12.19 8.27 -9.48
CA ARG A 54 -11.27 8.85 -10.47
C ARG A 54 -9.82 8.52 -10.12
N TYR A 55 -9.44 8.72 -8.87
CA TYR A 55 -8.13 8.42 -8.32
C TYR A 55 -8.19 8.39 -6.79
N ALA A 56 -7.08 8.02 -6.16
CA ALA A 56 -6.90 8.13 -4.72
C ALA A 56 -5.61 8.88 -4.42
N SER A 57 -5.58 9.58 -3.30
CA SER A 57 -4.40 10.31 -2.83
C SER A 57 -4.16 10.03 -1.34
N PHE A 58 -2.92 10.20 -0.91
CA PHE A 58 -2.66 10.38 0.52
C PHE A 58 -3.15 11.77 0.96
N ASP A 59 -3.33 11.95 2.27
CA ASP A 59 -3.41 13.28 2.85
C ASP A 59 -2.12 14.08 2.56
N ASP A 60 -2.21 15.41 2.62
CA ASP A 60 -1.11 16.29 2.23
C ASP A 60 0.13 16.13 3.13
N ASP A 61 -0.08 15.95 4.44
CA ASP A 61 0.99 15.85 5.43
C ASP A 61 1.81 14.56 5.26
N LEU A 62 1.14 13.43 5.09
CA LEU A 62 1.74 12.15 4.77
C LEU A 62 2.42 12.21 3.40
N TRP A 63 1.78 12.81 2.39
CA TRP A 63 2.38 12.96 1.08
C TRP A 63 3.71 13.72 1.13
N MET A 64 3.75 14.84 1.86
CA MET A 64 4.97 15.62 2.09
C MET A 64 6.04 14.80 2.82
N LEU A 65 5.65 14.09 3.88
CA LEU A 65 6.56 13.25 4.66
C LEU A 65 7.17 12.13 3.80
N LEU A 66 6.38 11.54 2.90
CA LEU A 66 6.83 10.49 1.99
C LEU A 66 7.80 10.97 0.91
N GLN A 67 7.86 12.27 0.61
CA GLN A 67 8.88 12.81 -0.30
C GLN A 67 10.28 12.67 0.31
N ASN A 68 10.41 12.76 1.63
CA ASN A 68 11.67 12.53 2.32
C ASN A 68 12.05 11.03 2.27
N GLN A 69 13.21 10.73 1.66
CA GLN A 69 13.67 9.35 1.48
C GLN A 69 13.85 8.59 2.80
N VAL A 70 14.39 9.23 3.83
CA VAL A 70 14.63 8.59 5.14
C VAL A 70 13.29 8.25 5.79
N MET A 71 12.31 9.15 5.73
CA MET A 71 10.98 8.89 6.29
C MET A 71 10.25 7.79 5.54
N ARG A 72 10.32 7.78 4.21
CA ARG A 72 9.74 6.71 3.38
C ARG A 72 10.36 5.34 3.68
N GLN A 73 11.68 5.27 3.90
CA GLN A 73 12.36 4.04 4.31
C GLN A 73 11.90 3.58 5.70
N ARG A 74 11.83 4.50 6.67
CA ARG A 74 11.33 4.19 8.03
C ARG A 74 9.90 3.65 8.01
N LEU A 75 8.99 4.28 7.26
CA LEU A 75 7.61 3.80 7.17
C LEU A 75 7.55 2.40 6.54
N ARG A 76 8.30 2.18 5.46
CA ARG A 76 8.40 0.86 4.82
C ARG A 76 8.88 -0.20 5.80
N ASP A 77 9.97 0.08 6.51
CA ASP A 77 10.60 -0.87 7.44
C ASP A 77 9.66 -1.15 8.61
N TYR A 78 8.96 -0.14 9.12
CA TYR A 78 7.91 -0.30 10.14
C TYR A 78 6.76 -1.20 9.67
N ILE A 79 6.20 -0.97 8.48
CA ILE A 79 5.14 -1.81 7.90
C ILE A 79 5.63 -3.24 7.76
N ILE A 80 6.87 -3.43 7.29
CA ILE A 80 7.46 -4.75 7.15
C ILE A 80 7.56 -5.46 8.51
N GLU A 81 8.20 -4.84 9.49
CA GLU A 81 8.51 -5.42 10.81
C GLU A 81 7.28 -5.62 11.70
N HIS A 82 6.21 -4.84 11.51
CA HIS A 82 5.07 -4.85 12.44
C HIS A 82 3.77 -5.33 11.82
N LYS A 83 3.67 -5.34 10.48
CA LYS A 83 2.42 -5.69 9.77
C LYS A 83 2.56 -6.84 8.79
N LEU A 84 3.78 -7.17 8.36
CA LEU A 84 4.01 -8.19 7.34
C LEU A 84 4.97 -9.31 7.78
N SER A 85 5.75 -9.12 8.85
CA SER A 85 6.59 -10.17 9.37
C SER A 85 5.83 -11.07 10.33
N ASP A 86 5.53 -12.27 9.85
CA ASP A 86 5.42 -13.43 10.72
C ASP A 86 6.85 -13.86 11.11
N ASP A 87 7.00 -14.26 12.36
CA ASP A 87 8.24 -14.49 13.14
C ASP A 87 9.22 -15.57 12.60
N HIS A 88 9.67 -15.55 11.34
CA HIS A 88 10.64 -16.56 10.87
C HIS A 88 11.79 -16.03 9.98
N GLU A 89 13.01 -16.37 10.43
CA GLU A 89 14.40 -16.35 9.92
C GLU A 89 14.78 -16.04 8.44
N GLY A 90 13.86 -15.72 7.53
CA GLY A 90 14.14 -15.51 6.09
C GLY A 90 14.40 -14.06 5.62
N TRP A 91 14.40 -13.08 6.53
CA TRP A 91 14.22 -11.66 6.17
C TRP A 91 15.47 -10.92 5.69
N GLY A 92 16.68 -11.35 6.07
CA GLY A 92 17.93 -10.68 5.68
C GLY A 92 18.15 -10.60 4.17
N THR A 93 17.71 -11.63 3.44
CA THR A 93 17.87 -11.72 1.98
C THR A 93 16.92 -10.78 1.22
N MET A 94 15.70 -10.54 1.75
CA MET A 94 14.69 -9.71 1.07
C MET A 94 14.99 -8.21 1.16
N VAL A 95 15.52 -7.74 2.29
CA VAL A 95 15.90 -6.34 2.48
C VAL A 95 17.08 -5.97 1.56
N ALA A 96 18.05 -6.88 1.41
CA ALA A 96 19.18 -6.71 0.51
C ALA A 96 18.74 -6.55 -0.95
N GLU A 97 17.79 -7.36 -1.42
CA GLU A 97 17.27 -7.29 -2.79
C GLU A 97 16.43 -6.02 -3.06
N ALA A 98 15.61 -5.58 -2.10
CA ALA A 98 14.79 -4.38 -2.24
C ALA A 98 15.62 -3.08 -2.19
N LEU A 99 16.69 -3.06 -1.40
CA LEU A 99 17.66 -1.96 -1.43
C LEU A 99 18.47 -1.96 -2.73
N GLY A 100 18.88 -3.14 -3.21
CA GLY A 100 19.59 -3.30 -4.48
C GLY A 100 18.79 -2.80 -5.69
N SER A 101 17.48 -3.03 -5.75
CA SER A 101 16.66 -2.53 -6.87
C SER A 101 16.45 -1.01 -6.83
N LEU A 102 16.40 -0.42 -5.64
CA LEU A 102 16.25 1.03 -5.46
C LEU A 102 17.54 1.79 -5.73
N THR A 103 18.70 1.27 -5.32
CA THR A 103 20.00 1.87 -5.71
C THR A 103 20.17 1.83 -7.22
N THR A 104 19.77 0.72 -7.85
CA THR A 104 19.78 0.59 -9.31
C THR A 104 18.88 1.64 -9.96
N LEU A 105 17.64 1.83 -9.49
CA LEU A 105 16.74 2.87 -10.03
C LEU A 105 17.24 4.31 -9.81
N LEU A 106 17.87 4.60 -8.67
CA LEU A 106 18.44 5.92 -8.37
C LEU A 106 19.69 6.22 -9.21
N LEU A 107 20.49 5.20 -9.54
CA LEU A 107 21.66 5.32 -10.43
C LEU A 107 21.28 5.57 -11.90
N PHE A 108 20.08 5.18 -12.32
CA PHE A 108 19.58 5.40 -13.69
C PHE A 108 18.70 6.64 -13.85
N ALA A 109 18.44 7.38 -12.77
CA ALA A 109 17.63 8.61 -12.78
C ALA A 109 18.46 9.90 -12.60
N ALA A 110 19.79 9.82 -12.70
CA ALA A 110 20.73 10.94 -12.63
C ALA A 110 21.32 11.29 -14.01
#